data_AF-A0A6A7KWV4-F1
#
_entry.id   AF-A0A6A7KWV4-F1
#
_cell.length_a   1.000
_cell.length_b   1.000
_cell.length_c   1.000
_cell.angle_alpha   90.00
_cell.angle_beta   90.00
_cell.angle_gamma   90.00
#
_symmetry.space_group_name_H-M   'P 1'
#
loop_
_entity.id
_entity.type
_entity.pdbx_description
1 polymer ?
#
loop_
_entity_poly.entity_id
_entity_poly.type
_entity_poly.pdbx_seq_one_letter_code
_entity_poly.pdbx_strand_id
1 'polypeptide(L)'
;MNTNPTTVGRHRRNEPCHCGSGRKYKQCCLERDEAEARAARAKAAAEEPQPSPEAASAPARTSRPQMHQPWKKTATRGFFQRVRTPRKVGGG
;
A
#
# COMPACT_ATOMS: atom_id res chain seq x y z
N MET A 1 22.47 7.69 26.28
CA MET A 1 22.26 6.49 25.43
C MET A 1 20.77 6.40 25.15
N ASN A 2 20.34 6.60 23.90
CA ASN A 2 18.91 6.82 23.61
C ASN A 2 18.20 5.49 23.34
N THR A 3 17.89 4.75 24.40
CA THR A 3 16.95 3.64 24.40
C THR A 3 15.53 4.18 24.46
N ASN A 4 14.87 4.31 23.31
CA ASN A 4 13.41 4.52 23.27
C ASN A 4 12.73 3.18 22.96
N PRO A 5 12.18 2.48 23.96
CA PRO A 5 11.30 1.34 23.73
C PRO A 5 9.94 1.90 23.30
N THR A 6 9.76 2.14 21.99
CA THR A 6 8.43 2.45 21.46
C THR A 6 7.62 1.15 21.43
N THR A 7 7.01 0.90 22.58
CA THR A 7 6.13 -0.19 22.93
C THR A 7 4.85 -0.18 22.09
N VAL A 8 4.69 -1.26 21.31
CA VAL A 8 3.42 -1.93 21.00
C VAL A 8 2.36 -1.08 20.28
N GLY A 9 2.73 -0.47 19.15
CA GLY A 9 1.78 0.12 18.23
C GLY A 9 2.45 0.34 16.89
N ARG A 10 1.87 -0.24 15.81
CA ARG A 10 2.32 -0.14 14.41
C ARG A 10 3.28 1.03 14.15
N HIS A 11 4.58 0.74 14.11
CA HIS A 11 5.59 1.74 13.79
C HIS A 11 5.23 2.45 12.49
N ARG A 12 5.34 3.79 12.46
CA ARG A 12 5.14 4.50 11.20
C ARG A 12 6.22 4.07 10.22
N ARG A 13 5.85 3.97 8.94
CA ARG A 13 6.77 3.59 7.84
C ARG A 13 8.11 4.36 7.83
N ASN A 14 8.13 5.60 8.31
CA ASN A 14 9.34 6.43 8.34
C ASN A 14 10.10 6.43 9.69
N GLU A 15 9.56 5.83 10.75
CA GLU A 15 10.24 5.77 12.07
C GLU A 15 11.46 4.83 12.04
N PRO A 16 12.44 5.02 12.94
CA PRO A 16 13.53 4.07 13.11
C PRO A 16 13.01 2.67 13.44
N CYS A 17 13.64 1.65 12.86
CA CYS A 17 13.26 0.26 13.08
C CYS A 17 13.52 -0.17 14.52
N HIS A 18 12.53 -0.82 15.15
CA HIS A 18 12.65 -1.44 16.47
C HIS A 18 13.64 -2.62 16.52
N CYS A 19 14.01 -3.15 15.36
CA CYS A 19 15.01 -4.21 15.21
C CYS A 19 16.45 -3.77 15.55
N GLY A 20 16.67 -2.48 15.86
CA GLY A 20 17.99 -1.96 16.23
C GLY A 20 18.92 -1.68 15.05
N SER A 21 18.45 -1.80 13.80
CA SER A 21 19.26 -1.58 12.60
C SER A 21 19.60 -0.10 12.32
N GLY A 22 18.97 0.84 13.04
CA GLY A 22 19.10 2.27 12.78
C GLY A 22 18.48 2.76 11.46
N ARG A 23 17.97 1.85 10.62
CA ARG A 23 17.31 2.16 9.33
C ARG A 23 15.83 2.49 9.56
N LYS A 24 15.20 3.18 8.60
CA LYS A 24 13.74 3.43 8.63
C LYS A 24 12.98 2.11 8.52
N TYR A 25 11.88 1.97 9.24
CA TYR A 25 11.06 0.76 9.27
C TYR A 25 10.66 0.26 7.87
N LYS A 26 10.28 1.17 6.96
CA LYS A 26 9.96 0.83 5.55
C LYS A 26 11.10 0.23 4.71
N GLN A 27 12.34 0.32 5.17
CA GLN A 27 13.55 -0.18 4.49
C GLN A 27 14.16 -1.37 5.22
N CYS A 28 13.50 -1.87 6.26
CA CYS A 28 14.05 -2.92 7.11
C CYS A 28 13.00 -4.02 7.39
N CYS A 29 12.17 -3.86 8.41
CA CYS A 29 11.22 -4.91 8.78
C CYS A 29 9.93 -4.88 7.96
N LEU A 30 9.53 -3.75 7.38
CA LEU A 30 8.28 -3.66 6.62
C LEU A 30 8.19 -4.66 5.48
N GLU A 31 9.28 -4.86 4.71
CA GLU A 31 9.29 -5.81 3.59
C GLU A 31 9.15 -7.26 4.07
N ARG A 32 9.74 -7.59 5.23
CA ARG A 32 9.57 -8.90 5.88
C ARG A 32 8.15 -9.10 6.39
N ASP A 33 7.60 -8.10 7.07
CA ASP A 33 6.23 -8.13 7.60
C ASP A 33 5.22 -8.29 6.46
N GLU A 34 5.43 -7.61 5.32
CA GLU A 34 4.58 -7.75 4.13
C GLU A 34 4.71 -9.13 3.47
N ALA A 35 5.90 -9.72 3.46
CA ALA A 35 6.12 -11.08 2.96
C ALA A 35 5.44 -12.13 3.85
N GLU A 36 5.56 -12.00 5.17
CA GLU A 36 4.86 -12.87 6.14
C GLU A 36 3.34 -12.69 6.06
N ALA A 37 2.84 -11.45 5.96
CA ALA A 37 1.42 -11.20 5.78
C ALA A 37 0.89 -11.77 4.46
N ARG A 38 1.68 -11.73 3.38
CA ARG A 38 1.33 -12.36 2.10
C ARG A 38 1.32 -13.88 2.22
N ALA A 39 2.31 -14.46 2.90
CA ALA A 39 2.35 -15.89 3.16
C ALA A 39 1.16 -16.33 4.01
N ALA A 40 0.84 -15.62 5.09
CA ALA A 40 -0.32 -15.89 5.94
C ALA A 40 -1.64 -15.83 5.15
N ARG A 41 -1.80 -14.85 4.25
CA ARG A 41 -2.96 -14.78 3.34
C ARG A 41 -3.00 -15.94 2.35
N ALA A 42 -1.86 -16.36 1.82
CA ALA A 42 -1.78 -17.52 0.91
C ALA A 42 -2.13 -18.83 1.64
N LYS A 43 -1.72 -18.97 2.91
CA LYS A 43 -2.06 -20.12 3.76
C LYS A 43 -3.56 -20.12 4.09
N ALA A 44 -4.13 -18.97 4.47
CA ALA A 44 -5.56 -18.83 4.71
C ALA A 44 -6.41 -19.09 3.45
N ALA A 45 -5.90 -18.74 2.26
CA ALA A 45 -6.56 -19.04 0.99
C ALA A 45 -6.43 -20.52 0.57
N ALA A 46 -5.45 -21.25 1.10
CA ALA A 46 -5.25 -22.67 0.84
C ALA A 46 -5.98 -23.58 1.84
N GLU A 47 -6.18 -23.11 3.08
CA GLU A 47 -6.78 -23.91 4.16
C GLU A 47 -8.31 -23.98 4.10
N GLU A 48 -9.02 -23.12 3.36
CA GLU A 48 -10.44 -23.34 3.08
C GLU A 48 -10.87 -22.96 1.66
N PRO A 49 -11.15 -23.96 0.81
CA PRO A 49 -12.21 -23.88 -0.17
C PRO A 49 -13.42 -24.63 0.39
N GLN A 50 -14.25 -23.95 1.19
CA GLN A 50 -15.67 -24.32 1.26
C GLN A 50 -16.48 -23.25 0.55
N PRO A 51 -16.64 -23.34 -0.78
CA PRO A 51 -17.75 -22.68 -1.44
C PRO A 51 -19.02 -23.41 -0.99
N SER A 52 -19.64 -22.92 0.09
CA SER A 52 -21.07 -23.14 0.25
C SER A 52 -21.74 -22.63 -1.04
N PRO A 53 -22.54 -23.45 -1.75
CA PRO A 53 -23.15 -23.11 -3.05
C PRO A 53 -24.19 -21.97 -2.98
N GLU A 54 -24.22 -21.21 -1.89
CA GLU A 54 -24.99 -19.98 -1.74
C GLU A 54 -24.25 -18.74 -2.27
N ALA A 55 -23.20 -18.92 -3.08
CA ALA A 55 -22.54 -17.84 -3.83
C ALA A 55 -23.03 -17.71 -5.29
N ALA A 56 -24.04 -18.48 -5.70
CA ALA A 56 -24.75 -18.27 -6.97
C ALA A 56 -25.76 -17.10 -6.91
N SER A 57 -25.93 -16.45 -5.76
CA SER A 57 -26.63 -15.16 -5.67
C SER A 57 -25.66 -14.06 -5.24
N ALA A 58 -24.67 -13.79 -6.09
CA ALA A 58 -24.02 -12.49 -6.04
C ALA A 58 -25.12 -11.45 -6.32
N PRO A 59 -25.46 -10.52 -5.39
CA PRO A 59 -26.39 -9.46 -5.73
C PRO A 59 -25.79 -8.71 -6.91
N ALA A 60 -26.53 -8.65 -8.01
CA ALA A 60 -26.16 -7.89 -9.19
C ALA A 60 -25.63 -6.53 -8.71
N ARG A 61 -24.36 -6.23 -9.02
CA ARG A 61 -23.70 -5.00 -8.56
C ARG A 61 -24.52 -3.83 -9.08
N THR A 62 -25.33 -3.24 -8.21
CA THR A 62 -26.12 -2.04 -8.53
C THR A 62 -25.21 -0.99 -9.15
N SER A 63 -25.63 -0.45 -10.29
CA SER A 63 -24.93 0.63 -10.97
C SER A 63 -24.74 1.80 -9.99
N ARG A 64 -23.52 2.32 -9.91
CA ARG A 64 -23.24 3.50 -9.08
C ARG A 64 -24.18 4.64 -9.50
N PRO A 65 -24.87 5.30 -8.55
CA PRO A 65 -25.69 6.45 -8.87
C PRO A 65 -24.82 7.54 -9.49
N GLN A 66 -25.30 8.13 -10.58
CA GLN A 66 -24.60 9.18 -11.33
C GLN A 66 -24.68 10.51 -10.56
N MET A 67 -23.94 10.59 -9.45
CA MET A 67 -23.68 11.85 -8.76
C MET A 67 -22.65 12.65 -9.59
N HIS A 68 -22.99 13.89 -9.90
CA HIS A 68 -22.14 14.83 -10.61
C HIS A 68 -20.98 15.25 -9.70
N GLN A 69 -19.89 14.49 -9.72
CA GLN A 69 -18.67 14.77 -8.96
C GLN A 69 -17.83 15.82 -9.72
N PRO A 70 -17.78 17.09 -9.29
CA PRO A 70 -17.12 18.15 -10.05
C PRO A 70 -15.62 17.91 -10.23
N TRP A 71 -14.96 17.25 -9.27
CA TRP A 71 -13.54 16.86 -9.38
C TRP A 71 -13.26 15.76 -10.42
N LYS A 72 -14.31 15.10 -10.93
CA LYS A 72 -14.18 14.10 -12.00
C LYS A 72 -14.33 14.71 -13.39
N LYS A 73 -14.92 15.92 -13.51
CA LYS A 73 -15.10 16.63 -14.79
C LYS A 73 -13.84 17.33 -15.30
N THR A 74 -12.81 17.47 -14.47
CA THR A 74 -11.53 18.09 -14.85
C THR A 74 -10.50 17.10 -15.37
N ALA A 75 -10.88 15.84 -15.65
CA ALA A 75 -10.07 14.95 -16.47
C ALA A 75 -10.20 15.33 -17.95
N THR A 76 -9.88 16.58 -18.29
CA THR A 76 -9.44 16.92 -19.64
C THR A 76 -8.27 15.99 -19.95
N ARG A 77 -8.35 15.27 -21.06
CA ARG A 77 -7.25 14.50 -21.63
C ARG A 77 -6.07 15.44 -21.89
N GLY A 78 -5.30 15.71 -20.86
CA GLY A 78 -4.09 16.52 -20.88
C GLY A 78 -2.92 15.57 -20.89
N PHE A 79 -2.49 15.18 -22.09
CA PHE A 79 -1.15 14.71 -22.36
C PHE A 79 -0.17 15.80 -21.88
N PHE A 80 0.15 15.80 -20.59
CA PHE A 80 1.24 16.60 -20.07
C PHE A 80 2.51 15.96 -20.60
N GLN A 81 3.02 16.49 -21.71
CA GLN A 81 4.42 16.32 -22.13
C GLN A 81 5.27 16.74 -20.94
N ARG A 82 5.65 15.78 -20.10
CA ARG A 82 6.63 16.01 -19.04
C ARG A 82 7.95 16.25 -19.75
N VAL A 83 8.21 17.51 -20.08
CA VAL A 83 9.50 17.95 -20.61
C VAL A 83 10.53 17.56 -19.55
N ARG A 84 11.33 16.52 -19.85
CA ARG A 84 12.40 16.08 -18.98
C ARG A 84 13.51 17.12 -19.08
N THR A 85 13.53 18.08 -18.17
CA THR A 85 14.72 18.92 -18.02
C THR A 85 15.89 18.04 -17.56
N PRO A 86 17.05 18.08 -18.23
CA PRO A 86 18.19 17.28 -17.83
C PRO A 86 18.65 17.75 -16.45
N ARG A 87 18.79 16.81 -15.52
CA ARG A 87 19.33 17.08 -14.19
C ARG A 87 20.79 17.52 -14.37
N LYS A 88 21.10 18.76 -13.96
CA LYS A 88 22.43 19.35 -14.08
C LYS A 88 23.45 18.45 -13.37
N VAL A 89 24.33 17.83 -14.16
CA VAL A 89 25.49 17.09 -13.68
C VAL A 89 26.65 18.07 -13.54
N GLY A 90 27.26 18.09 -12.35
CA GLY A 90 28.61 18.63 -12.12
C GLY A 90 28.75 20.15 -12.10
N GLY A 91 29.01 20.69 -10.91
CA GLY A 91 29.76 21.92 -10.71
C GLY A 91 30.60 21.71 -9.45
N GLY A 92 31.90 21.49 -9.64
CA GLY A 92 32.88 21.40 -8.55
C GLY A 92 33.15 22.74 -7.91
#